data_AF-A0A1H3CG98-F1
#
_entry.id   AF-A0A1H3CG98-F1
#
_cell.length_a   1.000
_cell.length_b   1.000
_cell.length_c   1.000
_cell.angle_alpha   90.00
_cell.angle_beta   90.00
_cell.angle_gamma   90.00
#
_symmetry.space_group_name_H-M   'P 1'
#
loop_
_entity.id
_entity.type
_entity.pdbx_description
1 polymer ?
#
loop_
_entity_poly.entity_id
_entity_poly.type
_entity_poly.pdbx_seq_one_letter_code
_entity_poly.pdbx_strand_id
1 'polypeptide(L)'
;MADIKPLSVLAAAGMAALSILSADMERAFAHKEPHTRDQLEAFHEVFMDQVTVGDLLFHGDPATEERLGVNLSNTGMACAMCHPYTSDTHPHEFPKYQEQMAEFATLRDMINWCIEKPNEGEKIDPDGEAMKALESYIYWSNRHSKLDPGRH
;
A
#
# COMPACT_ATOMS: atom_id res chain seq x y z
N MET A 1 -35.37 -41.43 43.31
CA MET A 1 -34.24 -40.49 43.18
C MET A 1 -33.38 -41.01 42.04
N ALA A 2 -33.61 -40.53 40.82
CA ALA A 2 -32.82 -40.93 39.65
C ALA A 2 -31.84 -39.81 39.34
N ASP A 3 -30.56 -40.16 39.38
CA ASP A 3 -29.41 -39.28 39.21
C ASP A 3 -29.40 -38.63 37.82
N ILE A 4 -29.35 -37.30 37.81
CA ILE A 4 -29.27 -36.46 36.61
C ILE A 4 -27.83 -35.95 36.50
N LYS A 5 -26.98 -36.64 35.71
CA LYS A 5 -25.90 -36.09 34.82
C LYS A 5 -24.85 -37.18 34.50
N PRO A 6 -24.36 -37.23 33.24
CA PRO A 6 -23.46 -36.18 32.80
C PRO A 6 -23.66 -35.77 31.33
N LEU A 7 -24.75 -35.06 31.03
CA LEU A 7 -24.80 -34.20 29.84
C LEU A 7 -23.81 -33.01 29.96
N SER A 8 -23.38 -32.70 31.19
CA SER A 8 -22.43 -31.62 31.50
C SER A 8 -20.97 -31.91 31.16
N VAL A 9 -20.56 -33.19 31.03
CA VAL A 9 -19.15 -33.54 30.76
C VAL A 9 -18.84 -33.45 29.26
N LEU A 10 -19.79 -33.77 28.39
CA LEU A 10 -19.66 -33.65 26.93
C LEU A 10 -19.63 -32.18 26.47
N ALA A 11 -20.40 -31.30 27.11
CA ALA A 11 -20.39 -29.86 26.81
C ALA A 11 -19.06 -29.18 27.18
N ALA A 12 -18.43 -29.60 28.29
CA ALA A 12 -17.15 -29.05 28.72
C ALA A 12 -15.98 -29.43 27.78
N ALA A 13 -15.97 -30.68 27.28
CA ALA A 13 -14.96 -31.14 26.33
C ALA A 13 -15.07 -30.44 24.96
N GLY A 14 -16.30 -30.17 24.49
CA GLY A 14 -16.52 -29.43 23.25
C GLY A 14 -16.11 -27.96 23.32
N MET A 15 -16.32 -27.29 24.45
CA MET A 15 -15.86 -25.91 24.66
C MET A 15 -14.35 -25.80 24.83
N ALA A 16 -13.70 -26.80 25.45
CA ALA A 16 -12.24 -26.85 25.55
C ALA A 16 -11.58 -27.05 24.17
N ALA A 17 -12.16 -27.89 23.31
CA ALA A 17 -11.67 -28.07 21.94
C ALA A 17 -11.85 -26.80 21.08
N LEU A 18 -12.97 -26.07 21.22
CA LEU A 18 -13.18 -24.81 20.52
C LEU A 18 -12.22 -23.69 20.96
N SER A 19 -11.84 -23.66 22.23
CA SER A 19 -10.94 -22.62 22.75
C SER A 19 -9.47 -22.88 22.37
N ILE A 20 -9.07 -24.14 22.20
CA ILE A 20 -7.74 -24.50 21.66
C ILE A 20 -7.65 -24.12 20.17
N LEU A 21 -8.72 -24.28 19.40
CA LEU A 21 -8.77 -23.87 17.97
C LEU A 21 -8.76 -22.35 17.75
N SER A 22 -8.99 -21.54 18.80
CA SER A 22 -8.90 -20.07 18.73
C SER A 22 -7.56 -19.49 19.16
N ALA A 23 -6.65 -20.30 19.70
CA ALA A 23 -5.37 -19.84 20.23
C ALA A 23 -4.28 -19.70 19.15
N ASP A 24 -4.41 -20.40 18.01
CA ASP A 24 -3.52 -20.30 16.85
C ASP A 24 -3.95 -19.24 15.83
N MET A 25 -4.98 -18.45 16.14
CA MET A 25 -5.27 -17.21 15.40
C MET A 25 -4.19 -16.21 15.81
N GLU A 26 -3.13 -16.09 15.00
CA GLU A 26 -1.99 -15.20 15.18
C GLU A 26 -2.39 -13.89 15.87
N ARG A 27 -2.13 -13.83 17.19
CA ARG A 27 -2.05 -12.56 17.88
C ARG A 27 -0.91 -11.81 17.22
N ALA A 28 -1.22 -10.86 16.34
CA ALA A 28 -0.26 -9.92 15.81
C ALA A 28 0.33 -9.14 17.00
N PHE A 29 1.45 -9.62 17.53
CA PHE A 29 2.23 -8.89 18.51
C PHE A 29 3.00 -7.82 17.73
N ALA A 30 2.72 -6.55 18.01
CA ALA A 30 3.57 -5.46 17.53
C ALA A 30 5.01 -5.76 17.96
N HIS A 31 5.91 -6.02 17.00
CA HIS A 31 7.28 -6.48 17.26
C HIS A 31 7.99 -5.47 18.18
N LYS A 32 8.40 -5.93 19.37
CA LYS A 32 9.17 -5.13 20.34
C LYS A 32 10.67 -5.44 20.32
N GLU A 33 11.07 -6.51 19.64
CA GLU A 33 12.47 -6.90 19.52
C GLU A 33 13.14 -6.11 18.39
N PRO A 34 14.35 -5.56 18.62
CA PRO A 34 15.11 -4.91 17.55
C PRO A 34 15.41 -5.87 16.41
N HIS A 35 15.34 -5.38 15.17
CA HIS A 35 15.71 -6.15 14.00
C HIS A 35 17.23 -6.37 13.94
N THR A 36 17.63 -7.56 13.50
CA THR A 36 19.02 -7.88 13.14
C THR A 36 19.44 -7.11 11.88
N ARG A 37 20.75 -6.98 11.64
CA ARG A 37 21.26 -6.34 10.43
C ARG A 37 20.75 -7.02 9.15
N ASP A 38 20.80 -8.35 9.11
CA ASP A 38 20.41 -9.12 7.93
C ASP A 38 18.89 -8.97 7.64
N GLN A 39 18.06 -8.80 8.68
CA GLN A 39 16.65 -8.44 8.49
C GLN A 39 16.47 -7.03 7.93
N LEU A 40 17.22 -6.05 8.43
CA LEU A 40 17.16 -4.67 7.90
C LEU A 40 17.60 -4.61 6.43
N GLU A 41 18.59 -5.40 6.05
CA GLU A 41 19.03 -5.55 4.66
C GLU A 41 17.92 -6.14 3.79
N ALA A 42 17.29 -7.25 4.22
CA ALA A 42 16.15 -7.83 3.50
C ALA A 42 14.96 -6.86 3.36
N PHE A 43 14.67 -6.04 4.38
CA PHE A 43 13.61 -5.03 4.29
C PHE A 43 13.96 -3.93 3.28
N HIS A 44 15.23 -3.53 3.24
CA HIS A 44 15.71 -2.55 2.29
C HIS A 44 15.62 -3.09 0.86
N GLU A 45 16.01 -4.34 0.62
CA GLU A 45 15.90 -5.00 -0.68
C GLU A 45 14.45 -5.00 -1.18
N VAL A 46 13.51 -5.48 -0.35
CA VAL A 46 12.07 -5.50 -0.71
C VAL A 46 11.55 -4.09 -1.01
N PHE A 47 11.97 -3.09 -0.23
CA PHE A 47 11.58 -1.69 -0.48
C PHE A 47 12.16 -1.18 -1.80
N MET A 48 13.43 -1.44 -2.09
CA MET A 48 14.07 -1.00 -3.34
C MET A 48 13.52 -1.72 -4.58
N ASP A 49 13.03 -2.96 -4.43
CA ASP A 49 12.28 -3.64 -5.49
C ASP A 49 11.00 -2.87 -5.84
N GLN A 50 10.25 -2.40 -4.83
CA GLN A 50 9.06 -1.57 -5.07
C GLN A 50 9.40 -0.22 -5.69
N VAL A 51 10.50 0.40 -5.26
CA VAL A 51 11.01 1.64 -5.87
C VAL A 51 11.34 1.43 -7.34
N THR A 52 11.98 0.31 -7.70
CA THR A 52 12.35 -0.02 -9.08
C THR A 52 11.10 -0.25 -9.95
N VAL A 53 10.13 -1.00 -9.45
CA VAL A 53 8.85 -1.20 -10.16
C VAL A 53 8.10 0.13 -10.31
N GLY A 54 8.10 0.97 -9.28
CA GLY A 54 7.48 2.29 -9.32
C GLY A 54 8.14 3.22 -10.32
N ASP A 55 9.46 3.21 -10.40
CA ASP A 55 10.24 3.97 -11.39
C ASP A 55 9.87 3.60 -12.83
N LEU A 56 9.79 2.29 -13.12
CA LEU A 56 9.38 1.77 -14.42
C LEU A 56 7.96 2.21 -14.79
N LEU A 57 6.99 2.04 -13.89
CA LEU A 57 5.62 2.51 -14.11
C LEU A 57 5.55 4.03 -14.31
N PHE A 58 6.29 4.78 -13.50
CA PHE A 58 6.28 6.25 -13.54
C PHE A 58 6.87 6.80 -14.86
N HIS A 59 7.77 6.04 -15.49
CA HIS A 59 8.34 6.33 -16.80
C HIS A 59 7.57 5.67 -17.97
N GLY A 60 6.44 5.00 -17.69
CA GLY A 60 5.56 4.42 -18.71
C GLY A 60 6.12 3.17 -19.37
N ASP A 61 6.82 2.30 -18.61
CA ASP A 61 7.31 1.03 -19.11
C ASP A 61 6.15 0.06 -19.44
N PRO A 62 5.91 -0.27 -20.72
CA PRO A 62 4.74 -1.04 -21.12
C PRO A 62 4.82 -2.50 -20.64
N ALA A 63 6.02 -3.06 -20.49
CA ALA A 63 6.20 -4.44 -20.02
C ALA A 63 5.79 -4.59 -18.55
N THR A 64 6.06 -3.57 -17.73
CA THR A 64 5.66 -3.53 -16.32
C THR A 64 4.16 -3.31 -16.19
N GLU A 65 3.55 -2.46 -17.00
CA GLU A 65 2.08 -2.29 -17.05
C GLU A 65 1.38 -3.59 -17.44
N GLU A 66 1.83 -4.27 -18.49
CA GLU A 66 1.30 -5.57 -18.92
C GLU A 66 1.43 -6.63 -17.81
N ARG A 67 2.60 -6.72 -17.17
CA ARG A 67 2.85 -7.68 -16.08
C ARG A 67 1.92 -7.47 -14.89
N LEU A 68 1.60 -6.21 -14.58
CA LEU A 68 0.75 -5.85 -13.44
C LEU A 68 -0.75 -5.74 -13.81
N GLY A 69 -1.09 -5.87 -15.10
CA GLY A 69 -2.46 -5.80 -15.57
C GLY A 69 -3.10 -4.42 -15.36
N VAL A 70 -2.32 -3.34 -15.53
CA VAL A 70 -2.80 -1.96 -15.40
C VAL A 70 -2.68 -1.23 -16.75
N ASN A 71 -3.50 -0.19 -16.92
CA ASN A 71 -3.44 0.72 -18.07
C ASN A 71 -3.29 2.14 -17.54
N LEU A 72 -2.06 2.66 -17.50
CA LEU A 72 -1.78 3.97 -16.89
C LEU A 72 -1.96 5.14 -17.86
N SER A 73 -2.06 4.88 -19.17
CA SER A 73 -2.14 5.93 -20.18
C SER A 73 -2.74 5.46 -21.50
N ASN A 74 -3.82 6.13 -21.93
CA ASN A 74 -4.35 6.01 -23.29
C ASN A 74 -3.84 7.12 -24.22
N THR A 75 -3.15 8.12 -23.67
CA THR A 75 -2.57 9.26 -24.42
C THR A 75 -1.12 9.03 -24.86
N GLY A 76 -0.46 8.00 -24.31
CA GLY A 76 0.98 7.77 -24.48
C GLY A 76 1.87 8.67 -23.62
N MET A 77 1.29 9.54 -22.78
CA MET A 77 2.02 10.31 -21.79
C MET A 77 2.34 9.46 -20.56
N ALA A 78 3.58 9.59 -20.05
CA ALA A 78 4.00 9.01 -18.78
C ALA A 78 4.06 10.08 -17.69
N CYS A 79 3.96 9.67 -16.42
CA CYS A 79 4.03 10.58 -15.27
C CYS A 79 5.30 11.45 -15.31
N ALA A 80 6.43 10.84 -15.66
CA ALA A 80 7.73 11.52 -15.78
C ALA A 80 7.79 12.65 -16.81
N MET A 81 6.87 12.71 -17.77
CA MET A 81 6.82 13.79 -18.75
C MET A 81 6.35 15.12 -18.13
N CYS A 82 5.49 15.05 -17.11
CA CYS A 82 5.02 16.21 -16.36
C CYS A 82 5.79 16.41 -15.03
N HIS A 83 6.27 15.31 -14.44
CA HIS A 83 6.96 15.28 -13.15
C HIS A 83 8.35 14.64 -13.26
N PRO A 84 9.34 15.25 -13.94
CA PRO A 84 10.68 14.68 -14.07
C PRO A 84 11.28 14.31 -12.70
N TYR A 85 11.69 13.05 -12.53
CA TYR A 85 12.18 12.52 -11.24
C TYR A 85 11.22 12.75 -10.06
N THR A 86 9.91 12.67 -10.32
CA THR A 86 8.83 12.93 -9.35
C THR A 86 8.80 14.38 -8.82
N SER A 87 9.42 15.32 -9.53
CA SER A 87 9.38 16.74 -9.17
C SER A 87 7.94 17.24 -9.06
N ASP A 88 7.70 18.15 -8.11
CA ASP A 88 6.40 18.79 -7.89
C ASP A 88 5.22 17.85 -7.56
N THR A 89 5.50 16.59 -7.18
CA THR A 89 4.47 15.66 -6.67
C THR A 89 4.15 15.88 -5.19
N HIS A 90 5.07 16.53 -4.45
CA HIS A 90 4.92 16.96 -3.06
C HIS A 90 4.27 15.92 -2.11
N PRO A 91 4.74 14.66 -2.06
CA PRO A 91 4.08 13.59 -1.30
C PRO A 91 4.09 13.80 0.22
N HIS A 92 4.98 14.68 0.71
CA HIS A 92 5.11 15.04 2.13
C HIS A 92 4.04 16.03 2.61
N GLU A 93 3.28 16.63 1.69
CA GLU A 93 2.17 17.55 1.98
C GLU A 93 0.81 16.84 2.01
N PHE A 94 0.75 15.60 1.53
CA PHE A 94 -0.46 14.79 1.62
C PHE A 94 -0.60 14.15 3.00
N PRO A 95 -1.84 13.99 3.52
CA PRO A 95 -3.11 14.35 2.87
C PRO A 95 -3.42 15.86 2.94
N LYS A 96 -4.13 16.39 1.95
CA LYS A 96 -4.47 17.82 1.85
C LYS A 96 -5.77 18.09 1.10
N TYR A 97 -6.27 19.33 1.16
CA TYR A 97 -7.26 19.80 0.20
C TYR A 97 -6.57 20.02 -1.14
N GLN A 98 -7.04 19.33 -2.16
CA GLN A 98 -6.47 19.40 -3.49
C GLN A 98 -7.38 20.22 -4.40
N GLU A 99 -6.91 21.39 -4.81
CA GLU A 99 -7.70 22.33 -5.60
C GLU A 99 -8.16 21.76 -6.95
N GLN A 100 -7.31 20.99 -7.64
CA GLN A 100 -7.62 20.34 -8.92
C GLN A 100 -8.77 19.33 -8.80
N MET A 101 -8.97 18.76 -7.62
CA MET A 101 -10.02 17.80 -7.32
C MET A 101 -11.21 18.44 -6.58
N ALA A 102 -11.02 19.66 -6.07
CA ALA A 102 -11.94 20.38 -5.20
C ALA A 102 -12.37 19.60 -3.94
N GLU A 103 -11.52 18.70 -3.45
CA GLU A 103 -11.82 17.82 -2.31
C GLU A 103 -10.57 17.51 -1.47
N PHE A 104 -10.79 16.86 -0.33
CA PHE A 104 -9.71 16.30 0.47
C PHE A 104 -9.16 15.03 -0.19
N ALA A 105 -7.85 14.96 -0.38
CA ALA A 105 -7.19 13.90 -1.11
C ALA A 105 -5.97 13.37 -0.35
N THR A 106 -5.73 12.07 -0.51
CA THR A 106 -4.47 11.41 -0.22
C THR A 106 -3.56 11.41 -1.45
N LEU A 107 -2.30 11.00 -1.29
CA LEU A 107 -1.39 10.83 -2.42
C LEU A 107 -1.93 9.83 -3.44
N ARG A 108 -2.55 8.73 -2.99
CA ARG A 108 -3.14 7.71 -3.87
C ARG A 108 -4.32 8.25 -4.68
N ASP A 109 -5.11 9.14 -4.09
CA ASP A 109 -6.19 9.82 -4.80
C ASP A 109 -5.63 10.70 -5.91
N MET A 110 -4.54 11.43 -5.64
CA MET A 110 -3.83 12.22 -6.65
C MET A 110 -3.22 11.35 -7.75
N ILE A 111 -2.59 10.22 -7.41
CA ILE A 111 -2.02 9.29 -8.40
C ILE A 111 -3.12 8.81 -9.35
N ASN A 112 -4.27 8.36 -8.82
CA ASN A 112 -5.39 7.93 -9.64
C ASN A 112 -5.99 9.09 -10.45
N TRP A 113 -6.08 10.30 -9.89
CA TRP A 113 -6.52 11.46 -10.64
C TRP A 113 -5.59 11.78 -11.81
N CYS A 114 -4.27 11.67 -11.64
CA CYS A 114 -3.29 11.81 -12.72
C CYS A 114 -3.44 10.72 -13.80
N ILE A 115 -3.75 9.48 -13.41
CA ILE A 115 -4.03 8.41 -14.38
C ILE A 115 -5.29 8.74 -15.17
N GLU A 116 -6.38 9.09 -14.50
CA GLU A 116 -7.69 9.25 -15.14
C GLU A 116 -7.84 10.56 -15.93
N LYS A 117 -7.22 11.67 -15.48
CA LYS A 117 -7.47 13.01 -16.04
C LYS A 117 -6.47 13.40 -17.13
N PRO A 118 -5.17 13.59 -16.85
CA PRO A 118 -4.22 13.93 -17.90
C PRO A 118 -3.84 12.73 -18.78
N ASN A 119 -3.67 11.53 -18.22
CA ASN A 119 -3.22 10.38 -19.02
C ASN A 119 -4.37 9.61 -19.70
N GLU A 120 -5.62 9.88 -19.31
CA GLU A 120 -6.83 9.19 -19.76
C GLU A 120 -6.78 7.66 -19.58
N GLY A 121 -5.97 7.16 -18.64
CA GLY A 121 -5.86 5.74 -18.30
C GLY A 121 -7.00 5.23 -17.43
N GLU A 122 -6.82 4.03 -16.88
CA GLU A 122 -7.80 3.35 -16.03
C GLU A 122 -7.42 3.46 -14.56
N LYS A 123 -8.39 3.83 -13.72
CA LYS A 123 -8.20 3.86 -12.27
C LYS A 123 -7.68 2.51 -11.75
N ILE A 124 -6.58 2.56 -11.00
CA ILE A 124 -5.98 1.36 -10.40
C ILE A 124 -6.47 1.16 -8.95
N ASP A 125 -6.41 -0.08 -8.49
CA ASP A 125 -6.74 -0.45 -7.11
C ASP A 125 -5.81 0.30 -6.13
N PRO A 126 -6.34 1.12 -5.19
CA PRO A 126 -5.52 1.83 -4.22
C PRO A 126 -4.72 0.89 -3.31
N ASP A 127 -5.10 -0.38 -3.15
CA ASP A 127 -4.36 -1.39 -2.39
C ASP A 127 -3.55 -2.36 -3.27
N GLY A 128 -3.61 -2.18 -4.59
CA GLY A 128 -2.92 -3.01 -5.58
C GLY A 128 -1.40 -2.80 -5.61
N GLU A 129 -0.70 -3.73 -6.27
CA GLU A 129 0.76 -3.72 -6.39
C GLU A 129 1.28 -2.47 -7.11
N ALA A 130 0.63 -2.06 -8.21
CA ALA A 130 1.03 -0.87 -8.97
C ALA A 130 0.96 0.42 -8.14
N MET A 131 -0.10 0.60 -7.35
CA MET A 131 -0.25 1.78 -6.49
C MET A 131 0.84 1.84 -5.42
N LYS A 132 1.12 0.72 -4.75
CA LYS A 132 2.18 0.62 -3.74
C LYS A 132 3.56 0.91 -4.34
N ALA A 133 3.83 0.41 -5.53
CA ALA A 133 5.10 0.65 -6.23
C ALA A 133 5.27 2.13 -6.60
N LEU A 134 4.25 2.74 -7.22
CA LEU A 134 4.25 4.17 -7.55
C LEU A 134 4.44 5.06 -6.31
N GLU A 135 3.69 4.78 -5.25
CA GLU A 135 3.81 5.49 -3.96
C GLU A 135 5.22 5.35 -3.37
N SER A 136 5.81 4.15 -3.42
CA SER A 136 7.17 3.88 -2.95
C SER A 136 8.20 4.70 -3.71
N TYR A 137 8.13 4.73 -5.04
CA TYR A 137 9.04 5.51 -5.87
C TYR A 137 8.90 7.02 -5.64
N ILE A 138 7.66 7.53 -5.53
CA ILE A 138 7.39 8.94 -5.26
C ILE A 138 7.96 9.37 -3.89
N TYR A 139 7.71 8.59 -2.83
CA TYR A 139 8.28 8.89 -1.51
C TYR A 139 9.80 8.76 -1.48
N TRP A 140 10.36 7.73 -2.10
CA TRP A 140 11.81 7.53 -2.16
C TRP A 140 12.52 8.69 -2.89
N SER A 141 11.94 9.16 -3.98
CA SER A 141 12.47 10.28 -4.77
C SER A 141 12.38 11.62 -4.03
N ASN A 142 11.38 11.77 -3.14
CA ASN A 142 11.18 12.96 -2.31
C ASN A 142 11.72 12.82 -0.87
N ARG A 143 12.53 11.79 -0.60
CA ARG A 143 13.10 11.53 0.73
C ARG A 143 13.85 12.74 1.28
N HIS A 144 13.90 12.85 2.60
CA HIS A 144 14.45 14.00 3.35
C HIS A 144 13.62 15.29 3.27
N SER A 145 12.52 15.31 2.52
CA SER A 145 11.50 16.35 2.66
C SER A 145 10.91 16.34 4.06
N LYS A 146 10.66 17.52 4.62
CA LYS A 146 9.98 17.66 5.91
C LYS A 146 8.50 17.32 5.71
N LEU A 147 7.95 16.40 6.50
CA LEU A 147 6.50 16.16 6.54
C LEU A 147 5.77 17.44 6.92
N ASP A 148 4.84 17.87 6.06
CA ASP A 148 4.03 19.07 6.26
C ASP A 148 2.60 18.89 5.71
N PRO A 149 1.81 17.93 6.24
CA PRO A 149 0.49 17.61 5.69
C PRO A 149 -0.48 18.78 5.72
N GLY A 150 -1.33 18.89 4.70
CA GLY A 150 -2.34 19.96 4.57
C GLY A 150 -1.80 21.25 3.97
N ARG A 151 -0.50 21.31 3.63
CA ARG A 151 0.10 22.43 2.90
C ARG A 151 -0.38 22.44 1.44
N HIS A 152 -0.69 23.62 0.94
CA HIS A 152 -0.98 23.87 -0.47
C HIS A 152 0.23 24.52 -1.13
#